data_AF-A0A966YEC6-F1
#
_entry.id   AF-A0A966YEC6-F1
#
_cell.length_a   1.000
_cell.length_b   1.000
_cell.length_c   1.000
_cell.angle_alpha   90.00
_cell.angle_beta   90.00
_cell.angle_gamma   90.00
#
_symmetry.space_group_name_H-M   'P 1'
#
loop_
_entity.id
_entity.type
_entity.pdbx_description
1 polymer ?
#
loop_
_entity_poly.entity_id
_entity_poly.type
_entity_poly.pdbx_seq_one_letter_code
_entity_poly.pdbx_strand_id
1 'polypeptide(L)'
;MPLRQWMLRITAYADRLERELDSLDWPTSIKKLQRDWIGRSTGAEVDFFLPPVSGDTAAGFAAWKEHRVDTGFPEQAPDNVLRIYTTRPDTLYGVTCMVIAPEHPLRARLTTADRAATVEAYCEAASHKSDLDRTDLAEGKTGVFTGSSCVHPLTGDLVPIWVADYVLASYGTGAIMSVPAHDDRDYEFAQTFGLKIVTVVEPATAESEPTAQDAAAPLFTGRGRAVASGPYNGMETDAFIGQVGTDLLEAGLGRPAVNYKLRDWLFSRQR
;
A
#
# COMPACT_ATOMS: atom_id res chain seq x y z
N MET A 1 -13.83 13.49 18.40
CA MET A 1 -14.33 12.13 18.07
C MET A 1 -15.10 12.21 16.76
N PRO A 2 -14.87 11.31 15.80
CA PRO A 2 -15.67 11.26 14.57
C PRO A 2 -17.16 11.06 14.93
N LEU A 3 -18.03 11.78 14.24
CA LEU A 3 -19.47 11.70 14.44
C LEU A 3 -19.98 10.31 14.03
N ARG A 4 -20.72 9.64 14.90
CA ARG A 4 -21.44 8.42 14.52
C ARG A 4 -22.56 8.79 13.56
N GLN A 5 -22.54 8.21 12.36
CA GLN A 5 -23.47 8.54 11.28
C GLN A 5 -24.00 7.27 10.61
N TRP A 6 -25.20 7.37 10.05
CA TRP A 6 -25.79 6.28 9.27
C TRP A 6 -25.25 6.28 7.83
N MET A 7 -24.86 5.10 7.36
CA MET A 7 -24.27 4.86 6.04
C MET A 7 -25.02 3.73 5.33
N LEU A 8 -25.20 3.85 4.01
CA LEU A 8 -25.66 2.78 3.14
C LEU A 8 -24.45 2.03 2.59
N ARG A 9 -24.44 0.70 2.74
CA ARG A 9 -23.37 -0.17 2.26
C ARG A 9 -23.44 -0.39 0.75
N ILE A 10 -23.32 0.69 -0.03
CA ILE A 10 -23.34 0.66 -1.51
C ILE A 10 -22.13 -0.12 -2.07
N THR A 11 -21.02 -0.15 -1.34
CA THR A 11 -19.81 -0.92 -1.71
C THR A 11 -20.08 -2.41 -1.85
N ALA A 12 -21.07 -2.96 -1.14
CA ALA A 12 -21.50 -4.36 -1.29
C ALA A 12 -22.03 -4.68 -2.71
N TYR A 13 -22.35 -3.64 -3.49
CA TYR A 13 -22.85 -3.75 -4.86
C TYR A 13 -21.84 -3.23 -5.89
N ALA A 14 -20.58 -2.93 -5.51
CA ALA A 14 -19.62 -2.28 -6.39
C ALA A 14 -19.34 -3.05 -7.70
N ASP A 15 -19.04 -4.36 -7.62
CA ASP A 15 -18.87 -5.23 -8.81
C ASP A 15 -20.09 -5.19 -9.73
N ARG A 16 -21.29 -5.23 -9.13
CA ARG A 16 -22.55 -5.23 -9.88
C ARG A 16 -22.76 -3.88 -10.57
N LEU A 17 -22.56 -2.78 -9.84
CA LEU A 17 -22.70 -1.42 -10.34
C LEU A 17 -21.78 -1.17 -11.53
N GLU A 18 -20.55 -1.67 -11.50
CA GLU A 18 -19.63 -1.52 -12.62
C GLU A 18 -20.01 -2.40 -13.82
N ARG A 19 -20.22 -3.70 -13.59
CA ARG A 19 -20.49 -4.68 -14.64
C ARG A 19 -21.79 -4.35 -15.40
N GLU A 20 -22.82 -3.88 -14.71
CA GLU A 20 -24.11 -3.60 -15.34
C GLU A 20 -24.09 -2.32 -16.19
N LEU A 21 -23.07 -1.45 -16.08
CA LEU A 21 -22.91 -0.25 -16.95
C LEU A 21 -22.84 -0.61 -18.44
N ASP A 22 -22.26 -1.76 -18.78
CA ASP A 22 -22.09 -2.18 -20.17
C ASP A 22 -23.43 -2.30 -20.90
N SER A 23 -24.44 -2.84 -20.20
CA SER A 23 -25.78 -3.09 -20.75
C SER A 23 -26.66 -1.85 -20.89
N LEU A 24 -26.30 -0.73 -20.25
CA LEU A 24 -27.11 0.48 -20.24
C LEU A 24 -27.00 1.25 -21.56
N ASP A 25 -28.12 1.78 -22.07
CA ASP A 25 -28.12 2.72 -23.21
C ASP A 25 -27.79 4.14 -22.75
N TRP A 26 -26.56 4.32 -22.22
CA TRP A 26 -26.05 5.58 -21.69
C TRP A 26 -24.85 6.07 -22.50
N PRO A 27 -24.59 7.39 -22.55
CA PRO A 27 -23.40 7.94 -23.19
C PRO A 27 -22.11 7.35 -22.61
N THR A 28 -21.14 7.05 -23.47
CA THR A 28 -19.84 6.48 -23.07
C THR A 28 -19.12 7.34 -22.03
N SER A 29 -19.27 8.67 -22.11
CA SER A 29 -18.70 9.61 -21.14
C SER A 29 -19.27 9.41 -19.73
N ILE A 30 -20.58 9.15 -19.60
CA ILE A 30 -21.24 8.90 -18.31
C ILE A 30 -20.82 7.53 -17.77
N LYS A 31 -20.78 6.50 -18.62
CA LYS A 31 -20.28 5.18 -18.22
C LYS A 31 -18.83 5.27 -17.72
N LYS A 32 -17.98 6.02 -18.43
CA LYS A 32 -16.60 6.27 -18.01
C LYS A 32 -16.54 6.96 -16.65
N LEU A 33 -17.29 8.05 -16.46
CA LEU A 33 -17.35 8.76 -15.18
C LEU A 33 -17.77 7.85 -14.02
N GLN A 34 -18.76 6.98 -14.24
CA GLN A 34 -19.19 6.00 -13.24
C GLN A 34 -18.10 4.96 -12.95
N ARG A 35 -17.42 4.43 -13.97
CA ARG A 35 -16.29 3.48 -13.76
C ARG A 35 -15.14 4.15 -13.01
N ASP A 36 -14.78 5.38 -13.37
CA ASP A 36 -13.72 6.13 -12.70
C ASP A 36 -14.10 6.43 -11.23
N TRP A 37 -15.38 6.69 -10.95
CA TRP A 37 -15.91 6.91 -9.61
C TRP A 37 -15.99 5.63 -8.77
N ILE A 38 -16.44 4.52 -9.35
CA ILE A 38 -16.42 3.20 -8.69
C ILE A 38 -14.98 2.79 -8.41
N GLY A 39 -14.11 2.99 -9.41
CA GLY A 39 -12.66 2.84 -9.33
C GLY A 39 -12.26 1.45 -8.86
N ARG A 40 -12.73 0.40 -9.53
CA ARG A 40 -12.32 -0.97 -9.25
C ARG A 40 -10.85 -1.18 -9.62
N SER A 41 -10.11 -1.79 -8.74
CA SER A 41 -8.73 -2.19 -8.97
C SER A 41 -8.53 -3.65 -8.57
N THR A 42 -7.78 -4.39 -9.38
CA THR A 42 -7.32 -5.75 -9.05
C THR A 42 -5.86 -5.65 -8.61
N GLY A 43 -5.52 -6.34 -7.54
CA GLY A 43 -4.19 -6.30 -6.94
C GLY A 43 -3.98 -7.48 -5.99
N ALA A 44 -3.17 -7.27 -4.97
CA ALA A 44 -2.92 -8.24 -3.91
C ALA A 44 -2.99 -7.60 -2.53
N GLU A 45 -3.51 -8.34 -1.57
CA GLU A 45 -3.23 -8.11 -0.15
C GLU A 45 -1.96 -8.83 0.25
N VAL A 46 -1.13 -8.20 1.05
CA VAL A 46 0.15 -8.76 1.52
C VAL A 46 0.33 -8.43 2.99
N ASP A 47 0.74 -9.42 3.78
CA ASP A 47 1.05 -9.24 5.20
C ASP A 47 2.55 -9.02 5.42
N PHE A 48 2.90 -7.92 6.08
CA PHE A 48 4.25 -7.64 6.55
C PHE A 48 4.35 -7.96 8.04
N PHE A 49 5.30 -8.81 8.44
CA PHE A 49 5.42 -9.23 9.82
C PHE A 49 5.84 -8.07 10.72
N LEU A 50 5.15 -7.89 11.84
CA LEU A 50 5.49 -6.91 12.86
C LEU A 50 6.29 -7.59 13.98
N PRO A 51 7.61 -7.35 14.06
CA PRO A 51 8.42 -7.96 15.10
C PRO A 51 7.96 -7.53 16.49
N PRO A 52 8.13 -8.39 17.51
CA PRO A 52 7.86 -8.02 18.89
C PRO A 52 8.85 -6.94 19.36
N VAL A 53 8.45 -6.15 20.35
CA VAL A 53 9.29 -5.08 20.94
C VAL A 53 10.57 -5.65 21.57
N SER A 54 10.50 -6.89 22.07
CA SER A 54 11.63 -7.63 22.60
C SER A 54 11.67 -9.04 22.00
N GLY A 55 12.86 -9.52 21.65
CA GLY A 55 13.08 -10.84 21.09
C GLY A 55 13.93 -10.81 19.82
N ASP A 56 14.20 -11.99 19.30
CA ASP A 56 14.91 -12.17 18.04
C ASP A 56 13.94 -12.03 16.85
N THR A 57 14.06 -10.92 16.13
CA THR A 57 13.27 -10.63 14.92
C THR A 57 13.40 -11.73 13.87
N ALA A 58 14.61 -12.27 13.65
CA ALA A 58 14.84 -13.27 12.61
C ALA A 58 14.18 -14.60 12.97
N ALA A 59 14.32 -15.03 14.23
CA ALA A 59 13.65 -16.23 14.72
C ALA A 59 12.12 -16.07 14.70
N GLY A 60 11.60 -14.92 15.13
CA GLY A 60 10.17 -14.62 15.10
C GLY A 60 9.59 -14.60 13.68
N PHE A 61 10.32 -14.02 12.73
CA PHE A 61 9.92 -14.01 11.32
C PHE A 61 9.94 -15.41 10.70
N ALA A 62 10.94 -16.23 11.00
CA ALA A 62 11.02 -17.60 10.51
C ALA A 62 9.83 -18.45 11.02
N ALA A 63 9.55 -18.39 12.33
CA ALA A 63 8.42 -19.08 12.93
C ALA A 63 7.07 -18.59 12.37
N TRP A 64 6.94 -17.27 12.13
CA TRP A 64 5.76 -16.72 11.47
C TRP A 64 5.57 -17.28 10.07
N LYS A 65 6.62 -17.34 9.24
CA LYS A 65 6.50 -17.91 7.89
C LYS A 65 6.10 -19.39 7.91
N GLU A 66 6.73 -20.20 8.75
CA GLU A 66 6.38 -21.62 8.90
C GLU A 66 4.91 -21.79 9.28
N HIS A 67 4.44 -21.01 10.25
CA HIS A 67 3.03 -21.03 10.65
C HIS A 67 2.07 -20.64 9.52
N ARG A 68 2.47 -19.72 8.63
CA ARG A 68 1.64 -19.27 7.50
C ARG A 68 1.57 -20.31 6.37
N VAL A 69 2.60 -21.12 6.18
CA VAL A 69 2.53 -22.28 5.27
C VAL A 69 1.46 -23.27 5.76
N ASP A 70 1.39 -23.52 7.07
CA ASP A 70 0.43 -24.47 7.65
C ASP A 70 -1.01 -23.93 7.69
N THR A 71 -1.17 -22.64 7.98
CA THR A 71 -2.49 -22.02 8.23
C THR A 71 -3.05 -21.24 7.04
N GLY A 72 -2.21 -20.94 6.05
CA GLY A 72 -2.55 -20.11 4.90
C GLY A 72 -2.69 -18.63 5.23
N PHE A 73 -3.26 -17.88 4.28
CA PHE A 73 -3.52 -16.45 4.45
C PHE A 73 -4.84 -16.21 5.22
N PRO A 74 -4.83 -15.56 6.40
CA PRO A 74 -6.02 -15.41 7.22
C PRO A 74 -6.96 -14.35 6.64
N GLU A 75 -8.26 -14.59 6.75
CA GLU A 75 -9.31 -13.67 6.29
C GLU A 75 -9.20 -12.30 6.96
N GLN A 76 -8.95 -12.29 8.28
CA GLN A 76 -8.71 -11.08 9.06
C GLN A 76 -7.22 -10.96 9.38
N ALA A 77 -6.68 -9.74 9.25
CA ALA A 77 -5.30 -9.47 9.58
C ALA A 77 -5.11 -9.60 11.10
N PRO A 78 -4.21 -10.50 11.58
CA PRO A 78 -3.87 -10.56 12.99
C PRO A 78 -3.06 -9.32 13.41
N ASP A 79 -3.05 -9.00 14.70
CA ASP A 79 -2.37 -7.78 15.17
C ASP A 79 -0.85 -7.80 14.91
N ASN A 80 -0.25 -8.98 14.74
CA ASN A 80 1.19 -9.16 14.50
C ASN A 80 1.62 -8.97 13.03
N VAL A 81 0.75 -8.45 12.17
CA VAL A 81 1.11 -8.09 10.80
C VAL A 81 0.57 -6.70 10.45
N LEU A 82 1.24 -6.05 9.52
CA LEU A 82 0.72 -4.90 8.80
C LEU A 82 0.24 -5.38 7.44
N ARG A 83 -1.08 -5.47 7.24
CA ARG A 83 -1.65 -5.83 5.95
C ARG A 83 -1.72 -4.61 5.04
N ILE A 84 -1.26 -4.75 3.81
CA ILE A 84 -1.39 -3.74 2.76
C ILE A 84 -2.19 -4.25 1.58
N TYR A 85 -2.68 -3.33 0.76
CA TYR A 85 -3.23 -3.61 -0.56
C TYR A 85 -2.38 -2.88 -1.60
N THR A 86 -1.99 -3.57 -2.67
CA THR A 86 -1.26 -3.00 -3.80
C THR A 86 -1.79 -3.50 -5.14
N THR A 87 -1.86 -2.61 -6.13
CA THR A 87 -2.13 -2.97 -7.54
C THR A 87 -0.85 -3.32 -8.31
N ARG A 88 0.31 -3.15 -7.68
CA ARG A 88 1.64 -3.37 -8.25
C ARG A 88 2.45 -4.38 -7.41
N PRO A 89 1.98 -5.62 -7.24
CA PRO A 89 2.74 -6.61 -6.47
C PRO A 89 4.08 -6.97 -7.16
N ASP A 90 4.23 -6.69 -8.46
CA ASP A 90 5.50 -6.76 -9.19
C ASP A 90 6.58 -5.85 -8.60
N THR A 91 6.21 -4.80 -7.88
CA THR A 91 7.20 -3.84 -7.33
C THR A 91 7.50 -4.08 -5.85
N LEU A 92 7.08 -5.23 -5.27
CA LEU A 92 7.28 -5.54 -3.85
C LEU A 92 8.74 -5.42 -3.41
N TYR A 93 9.70 -5.90 -4.20
CA TYR A 93 11.13 -5.81 -3.88
C TYR A 93 11.66 -4.36 -3.80
N GLY A 94 10.92 -3.40 -4.35
CA GLY A 94 11.27 -1.98 -4.32
C GLY A 94 10.78 -1.25 -3.08
N VAL A 95 10.15 -1.95 -2.13
CA VAL A 95 9.60 -1.34 -0.92
C VAL A 95 10.72 -0.84 -0.01
N THR A 96 10.73 0.47 0.26
CA THR A 96 11.76 1.11 1.10
C THR A 96 11.21 1.74 2.37
N CYS A 97 9.90 1.97 2.45
CA CYS A 97 9.20 2.24 3.70
C CYS A 97 7.75 1.76 3.62
N MET A 98 7.11 1.62 4.77
CA MET A 98 5.67 1.47 4.88
C MET A 98 5.05 2.77 5.35
N VAL A 99 3.85 3.08 4.88
CA VAL A 99 3.14 4.30 5.28
C VAL A 99 1.74 3.93 5.74
N ILE A 100 1.38 4.34 6.96
CA ILE A 100 0.05 4.15 7.55
C ILE A 100 -0.70 5.47 7.65
N ALA A 101 -2.02 5.40 7.56
CA ALA A 101 -2.87 6.55 7.83
C ALA A 101 -2.74 7.01 9.29
N PRO A 102 -2.88 8.32 9.59
CA PRO A 102 -2.98 8.85 10.95
C PRO A 102 -4.03 8.15 11.80
N GLU A 103 -5.12 7.65 11.21
CA GLU A 103 -6.21 6.96 11.91
C GLU A 103 -6.05 5.43 11.97
N HIS A 104 -4.93 4.88 11.51
CA HIS A 104 -4.74 3.44 11.40
C HIS A 104 -4.83 2.73 12.78
N PRO A 105 -5.56 1.60 12.92
CA PRO A 105 -5.77 0.95 14.22
C PRO A 105 -4.48 0.52 14.94
N LEU A 106 -3.47 0.09 14.18
CA LEU A 106 -2.18 -0.33 14.74
C LEU A 106 -1.26 0.84 15.13
N ARG A 107 -1.63 2.11 14.90
CA ARG A 107 -0.76 3.27 15.17
C ARG A 107 -0.16 3.24 16.58
N ALA A 108 -0.97 2.99 17.59
CA ALA A 108 -0.53 2.97 18.99
C ALA A 108 0.52 1.88 19.26
N ARG A 109 0.36 0.70 18.64
CA ARG A 109 1.33 -0.41 18.72
C ARG A 109 2.63 -0.09 17.99
N LEU A 110 2.53 0.60 16.85
CA LEU A 110 3.66 0.88 15.97
C LEU A 110 4.50 2.08 16.42
N THR A 111 4.00 2.88 17.36
CA THR A 111 4.69 4.10 17.79
C THR A 111 5.57 3.79 19.01
N THR A 112 6.87 4.04 18.90
CA THR A 112 7.78 3.90 20.04
C THR A 112 7.58 5.03 21.06
N ALA A 113 7.98 4.79 22.31
CA ALA A 113 7.79 5.76 23.39
C ALA A 113 8.47 7.11 23.13
N ASP A 114 9.65 7.12 22.48
CA ASP A 114 10.38 8.34 22.12
C ASP A 114 9.72 9.12 20.97
N ARG A 115 8.84 8.49 20.18
CA ARG A 115 8.14 9.10 19.04
C ARG A 115 6.68 9.42 19.31
N ALA A 116 6.12 8.94 20.42
CA ALA A 116 4.73 9.12 20.80
C ALA A 116 4.24 10.57 20.67
N ALA A 117 4.95 11.53 21.29
CA ALA A 117 4.54 12.94 21.27
C ALA A 117 4.54 13.53 19.84
N THR A 118 5.56 13.22 19.02
CA THR A 118 5.66 13.71 17.64
C THR A 118 4.58 13.10 16.75
N VAL A 119 4.32 11.80 16.88
CA VAL A 119 3.29 11.10 16.11
C VAL A 119 1.89 11.58 16.50
N GLU A 120 1.64 11.77 17.79
CA GLU A 120 0.35 12.28 18.29
C GLU A 120 0.07 13.69 17.76
N ALA A 121 1.04 14.62 17.87
CA ALA A 121 0.90 15.97 17.34
C ALA A 121 0.65 15.98 15.82
N TYR A 122 1.33 15.11 15.07
CA TYR A 122 1.11 14.97 13.64
C TYR A 122 -0.30 14.45 13.32
N CYS A 123 -0.77 13.44 14.05
CA CYS A 123 -2.11 12.87 13.84
C CYS A 123 -3.22 13.86 14.22
N GLU A 124 -3.03 14.65 15.27
CA GLU A 124 -3.94 15.73 15.65
C GLU A 124 -4.03 16.77 14.52
N ALA A 125 -2.88 17.25 14.03
CA ALA A 125 -2.83 18.18 12.90
C ALA A 125 -3.51 17.61 11.64
N ALA A 126 -3.27 16.34 11.32
CA ALA A 126 -3.90 15.66 10.19
C ALA A 126 -5.42 15.52 10.34
N SER A 127 -5.92 15.38 11.58
CA SER A 127 -7.37 15.27 11.85
C SER A 127 -8.17 16.54 11.53
N HIS A 128 -7.47 17.68 11.42
CA HIS A 128 -8.05 18.96 11.01
C HIS A 128 -8.12 19.15 9.49
N LYS A 129 -7.55 18.22 8.72
CA LYS A 129 -7.60 18.22 7.26
C LYS A 129 -8.75 17.33 6.79
N SER A 130 -9.45 17.75 5.75
CA SER A 130 -10.41 16.86 5.09
C SER A 130 -9.69 15.80 4.25
N ASP A 131 -10.37 14.71 3.92
CA ASP A 131 -9.84 13.72 2.98
C ASP A 131 -9.44 14.36 1.64
N LEU A 132 -10.17 15.38 1.19
CA LEU A 132 -9.86 16.10 -0.05
C LEU A 132 -8.52 16.84 0.07
N ASP A 133 -8.28 17.51 1.20
CA ASP A 133 -7.05 18.23 1.50
C ASP A 133 -5.84 17.30 1.66
N ARG A 134 -6.09 15.99 1.77
CA ARG A 134 -5.09 14.93 1.90
C ARG A 134 -4.86 14.14 0.61
N THR A 135 -5.60 14.45 -0.46
CA THR A 135 -5.40 13.82 -1.77
C THR A 135 -4.18 14.37 -2.50
N ASP A 136 -3.94 13.92 -3.73
CA ASP A 136 -2.84 14.33 -4.60
C ASP A 136 -2.81 15.83 -4.93
N LEU A 137 -3.88 16.57 -4.60
CA LEU A 137 -3.96 18.03 -4.71
C LEU A 137 -3.19 18.77 -3.59
N ALA A 138 -2.73 18.06 -2.56
CA ALA A 138 -1.99 18.64 -1.45
C ALA A 138 -0.52 18.93 -1.83
N GLU A 139 -0.10 20.18 -1.68
CA GLU A 139 1.30 20.59 -1.87
C GLU A 139 2.17 20.15 -0.69
N GLY A 140 3.29 19.49 -0.98
CA GLY A 140 4.30 19.08 0.00
C GLY A 140 3.90 17.83 0.78
N LYS A 141 4.65 16.75 0.59
CA LYS A 141 4.43 15.51 1.35
C LYS A 141 4.92 15.68 2.79
N THR A 142 4.07 15.36 3.74
CA THR A 142 4.40 15.39 5.17
C THR A 142 4.32 14.00 5.76
N GLY A 143 5.06 13.74 6.82
CA GLY A 143 5.03 12.46 7.51
C GLY A 143 5.98 12.41 8.69
N VAL A 144 5.78 11.41 9.55
CA VAL A 144 6.58 11.19 10.75
C VAL A 144 6.94 9.73 10.90
N PHE A 145 8.20 9.45 11.18
CA PHE A 145 8.67 8.10 11.48
C PHE A 145 8.12 7.62 12.82
N THR A 146 7.56 6.40 12.83
CA THR A 146 6.92 5.83 14.03
C THR A 146 7.92 5.33 15.08
N GLY A 147 9.20 5.16 14.70
CA GLY A 147 10.19 4.48 15.53
C GLY A 147 10.25 2.96 15.32
N SER A 148 9.26 2.38 14.63
CA SER A 148 9.16 0.94 14.39
C SER A 148 9.39 0.57 12.93
N SER A 149 9.66 -0.72 12.73
CA SER A 149 9.83 -1.34 11.42
C SER A 149 9.03 -2.64 11.33
N CYS A 150 8.66 -3.03 10.11
CA CYS A 150 8.16 -4.38 9.82
C CYS A 150 9.23 -5.18 9.06
N VAL A 151 9.02 -6.49 8.92
CA VAL A 151 9.87 -7.35 8.10
C VAL A 151 9.26 -7.55 6.73
N HIS A 152 10.03 -7.30 5.68
CA HIS A 152 9.63 -7.53 4.30
C HIS A 152 9.39 -9.04 4.07
N PRO A 153 8.22 -9.46 3.55
CA PRO A 153 7.86 -10.88 3.47
C PRO A 153 8.79 -11.69 2.55
N LEU A 154 9.26 -11.09 1.45
CA LEU A 154 10.14 -11.74 0.48
C LEU A 154 11.64 -11.64 0.81
N THR A 155 12.15 -10.45 1.13
CA THR A 155 13.60 -10.25 1.38
C THR A 155 14.02 -10.54 2.82
N GLY A 156 13.11 -10.41 3.80
CA GLY A 156 13.42 -10.47 5.22
C GLY A 156 14.05 -9.20 5.80
N ASP A 157 14.19 -8.14 5.00
CA ASP A 157 14.76 -6.87 5.44
C ASP A 157 13.81 -6.10 6.37
N LEU A 158 14.38 -5.27 7.25
CA LEU A 158 13.60 -4.34 8.05
C LEU A 158 13.20 -3.12 7.21
N VAL A 159 11.90 -2.85 7.19
CA VAL A 159 11.30 -1.72 6.48
C VAL A 159 10.72 -0.74 7.50
N PRO A 160 11.18 0.53 7.53
CA PRO A 160 10.68 1.52 8.49
C PRO A 160 9.21 1.87 8.22
N ILE A 161 8.45 2.12 9.28
CA ILE A 161 7.04 2.48 9.21
C ILE A 161 6.86 3.97 9.52
N TRP A 162 6.14 4.67 8.65
CA TRP A 162 5.82 6.08 8.73
C TRP A 162 4.33 6.32 8.86
N VAL A 163 3.95 7.43 9.48
CA VAL A 163 2.59 7.97 9.41
C VAL A 163 2.60 9.14 8.43
N ALA A 164 1.69 9.12 7.46
CA ALA A 164 1.51 10.25 6.54
C ALA A 164 0.04 10.44 6.17
N ASP A 165 -0.37 11.69 6.05
CA ASP A 165 -1.76 12.07 5.82
C ASP A 165 -2.25 11.77 4.39
N TYR A 166 -1.36 11.61 3.41
CA TYR A 166 -1.74 11.19 2.06
C TYR A 166 -2.28 9.75 1.98
N VAL A 167 -2.08 8.95 3.05
CA VAL A 167 -2.70 7.62 3.19
C VAL A 167 -4.02 7.78 3.94
N LEU A 168 -5.10 7.25 3.36
CA LEU A 168 -6.45 7.35 3.90
C LEU A 168 -6.86 6.04 4.57
N ALA A 169 -7.27 6.09 5.84
CA ALA A 169 -7.70 4.91 6.59
C ALA A 169 -8.93 4.21 5.98
N SER A 170 -9.75 4.96 5.23
CA SER A 170 -10.95 4.44 4.57
C SER A 170 -10.67 3.77 3.23
N TYR A 171 -9.43 3.75 2.75
CA TYR A 171 -9.07 3.17 1.44
C TYR A 171 -8.10 2.00 1.61
N GLY A 172 -8.45 0.86 1.00
CA GLY A 172 -7.69 -0.37 1.15
C GLY A 172 -7.66 -0.82 2.61
N THR A 173 -6.45 -0.98 3.15
CA THR A 173 -6.23 -1.40 4.55
C THR A 173 -5.88 -0.22 5.46
N GLY A 174 -5.84 1.02 4.93
CA GLY A 174 -5.29 2.17 5.63
C GLY A 174 -3.77 2.16 5.79
N ALA A 175 -3.08 1.24 5.10
CA ALA A 175 -1.64 1.12 5.04
C ALA A 175 -1.20 0.80 3.60
N ILE A 176 -0.09 1.36 3.17
CA ILE A 176 0.51 1.13 1.86
C ILE A 176 1.98 0.76 1.99
N MET A 177 2.47 0.05 0.98
CA MET A 177 3.89 -0.12 0.74
C MET A 177 4.37 1.05 -0.12
N SER A 178 5.47 1.69 0.24
CA SER A 178 6.04 2.78 -0.54
C SER A 178 7.11 2.24 -1.48
N VAL A 179 6.93 2.44 -2.79
CA VAL A 179 7.90 2.03 -3.81
C VAL A 179 8.32 3.22 -4.65
N PRO A 180 9.28 4.03 -4.15
CA PRO A 180 9.58 5.35 -4.72
C PRO A 180 10.00 5.33 -6.19
N ALA A 181 10.66 4.27 -6.67
CA ALA A 181 11.08 4.20 -8.07
C ALA A 181 9.91 4.04 -9.06
N HIS A 182 8.70 3.69 -8.58
CA HIS A 182 7.58 3.26 -9.41
C HIS A 182 6.21 3.86 -9.04
N ASP A 183 6.15 4.83 -8.11
CA ASP A 183 4.96 5.63 -7.77
C ASP A 183 5.39 7.08 -7.52
N ASP A 184 4.74 8.04 -8.20
CA ASP A 184 5.09 9.47 -8.12
C ASP A 184 4.99 10.03 -6.69
N ARG A 185 3.99 9.59 -5.91
CA ARG A 185 3.76 10.10 -4.55
C ARG A 185 4.80 9.57 -3.58
N ASP A 186 5.16 8.31 -3.76
CA ASP A 186 6.23 7.68 -3.00
C ASP A 186 7.59 8.28 -3.35
N TYR A 187 7.81 8.63 -4.62
CA TYR A 187 9.01 9.32 -5.07
C TYR A 187 9.19 10.68 -4.38
N GLU A 188 8.15 11.52 -4.39
CA GLU A 188 8.16 12.82 -3.71
C GLU A 188 8.37 12.69 -2.20
N PHE A 189 7.71 11.70 -1.58
CA PHE A 189 7.88 11.42 -0.16
C PHE A 189 9.32 10.98 0.14
N ALA A 190 9.88 10.07 -0.64
CA ALA A 190 11.24 9.59 -0.48
C ALA A 190 12.28 10.71 -0.68
N GLN A 191 12.08 11.59 -1.66
CA GLN A 191 12.94 12.77 -1.85
C GLN A 191 12.88 13.71 -0.63
N THR A 192 11.68 13.96 -0.11
CA THR A 192 11.46 14.86 1.04
C THR A 192 12.14 14.34 2.31
N PHE A 193 12.08 13.03 2.55
CA PHE A 193 12.58 12.40 3.78
C PHE A 193 13.92 11.67 3.62
N GLY A 194 14.56 11.76 2.46
CA GLY A 194 15.84 11.10 2.17
C GLY A 194 15.77 9.58 2.25
N LEU A 195 14.65 8.99 1.84
CA LEU A 195 14.46 7.53 1.83
C LEU A 195 15.16 6.90 0.62
N LYS A 196 15.54 5.63 0.77
CA LYS A 196 16.14 4.86 -0.32
C LYS A 196 15.15 4.76 -1.49
N ILE A 197 15.66 4.86 -2.70
CA ILE A 197 14.93 4.62 -3.95
C ILE A 197 15.57 3.41 -4.62
N VAL A 198 14.79 2.36 -4.86
CA VAL A 198 15.27 1.09 -5.44
C VAL A 198 14.48 0.80 -6.71
N THR A 199 15.15 0.82 -7.86
CA THR A 199 14.57 0.39 -9.13
C THR A 199 14.42 -1.12 -9.14
N VAL A 200 13.19 -1.58 -9.37
CA VAL A 200 12.85 -3.00 -9.54
C VAL A 200 12.13 -3.32 -10.85
N VAL A 201 11.80 -2.30 -11.64
CA VAL A 201 11.25 -2.44 -12.99
C VAL A 201 11.99 -1.50 -13.95
N GLU A 202 12.52 -2.04 -15.04
CA GLU A 202 13.16 -1.28 -16.11
C GLU A 202 12.35 -1.35 -17.41
N PRO A 203 12.38 -0.29 -18.25
CA PRO A 203 11.76 -0.34 -19.57
C PRO A 203 12.30 -1.51 -20.42
N ALA A 204 11.43 -2.23 -21.13
CA ALA A 204 11.81 -3.41 -21.90
C ALA A 204 12.82 -3.14 -23.05
N THR A 205 13.08 -1.88 -23.39
CA THR A 205 13.95 -1.44 -24.50
C THR A 205 15.22 -0.74 -24.06
N ALA A 206 15.62 -0.84 -22.78
CA ALA A 206 16.84 -0.21 -22.30
C ALA A 206 18.09 -0.99 -22.77
N GLU A 207 18.50 -0.83 -24.03
CA GLU A 207 19.90 -0.90 -24.43
C GLU A 207 20.61 0.34 -23.86
N SER A 208 20.87 0.36 -22.56
CA SER A 208 21.70 1.40 -21.96
C SER A 208 22.47 0.80 -20.80
N GLU A 209 23.78 0.67 -21.00
CA GLU A 209 24.76 0.35 -19.98
C GLU A 209 24.53 1.20 -18.72
N PRO A 210 24.73 0.63 -17.51
CA PRO A 210 24.63 1.39 -16.27
C PRO A 210 25.75 2.43 -16.24
N THR A 211 25.42 3.69 -16.50
CA THR A 211 26.36 4.79 -16.24
C THR A 211 26.35 5.04 -14.75
N ALA A 212 27.48 4.71 -14.12
CA ALA A 212 27.70 4.93 -12.71
C ALA A 212 27.74 6.44 -12.37
N GLN A 213 27.38 6.71 -11.12
CA GLN A 213 27.54 7.95 -10.35
C GLN A 213 26.45 9.05 -10.51
N ASP A 214 25.66 9.19 -9.42
CA ASP A 214 24.97 10.41 -8.96
C ASP A 214 23.71 10.93 -9.67
N ALA A 215 22.97 10.08 -10.40
CA ALA A 215 21.58 10.38 -10.75
C ALA A 215 20.62 9.55 -9.90
N ALA A 216 19.65 10.21 -9.24
CA ALA A 216 18.52 9.52 -8.62
C ALA A 216 17.94 8.52 -9.63
N ALA A 217 17.68 7.29 -9.19
CA ALA A 217 17.03 6.27 -10.02
C ALA A 217 15.82 6.89 -10.75
N PRO A 218 15.76 6.82 -12.09
CA PRO A 218 14.70 7.48 -12.84
C PRO A 218 13.35 6.87 -12.44
N LEU A 219 12.40 7.73 -12.08
CA LEU A 219 11.03 7.34 -11.79
C LEU A 219 10.44 6.66 -13.04
N PHE A 220 9.99 5.42 -12.88
CA PHE A 220 9.39 4.64 -13.96
C PHE A 220 8.13 3.94 -13.46
N THR A 221 6.96 4.50 -13.77
CA THR A 221 5.66 3.95 -13.36
C THR A 221 5.08 2.95 -14.38
N GLY A 222 5.76 2.77 -15.51
CA GLY A 222 5.34 1.91 -16.61
C GLY A 222 5.46 0.41 -16.34
N ARG A 223 5.11 -0.38 -17.37
CA ARG A 223 5.37 -1.82 -17.43
C ARG A 223 6.70 -2.07 -18.13
N GLY A 224 7.42 -3.05 -17.64
CA GLY A 224 8.72 -3.45 -18.18
C GLY A 224 9.20 -4.77 -17.58
N ARG A 225 10.52 -4.91 -17.44
CA ARG A 225 11.17 -6.11 -16.92
C ARG A 225 11.62 -5.94 -15.47
N ALA A 226 11.43 -6.99 -14.70
CA ALA A 226 11.85 -7.04 -13.31
C ALA A 226 13.38 -7.06 -13.20
N VAL A 227 13.91 -6.20 -12.33
CA VAL A 227 15.32 -6.16 -11.91
C VAL A 227 15.37 -6.11 -10.38
N ALA A 228 16.51 -6.44 -9.77
CA ALA A 228 16.70 -6.44 -8.31
C ALA A 228 15.56 -7.13 -7.51
N SER A 229 14.88 -8.11 -8.12
CA SER A 229 13.65 -8.75 -7.64
C SER A 229 13.83 -10.24 -7.35
N GLY A 230 15.04 -10.63 -6.91
CA GLY A 230 15.37 -12.02 -6.53
C GLY A 230 15.07 -13.04 -7.65
N PRO A 231 14.21 -14.05 -7.40
CA PRO A 231 13.90 -15.10 -8.37
C PRO A 231 13.08 -14.63 -9.58
N TYR A 232 12.52 -13.41 -9.52
CA TYR A 232 11.68 -12.86 -10.59
C TYR A 232 12.45 -12.02 -11.61
N ASN A 233 13.77 -11.86 -11.43
CA ASN A 233 14.60 -11.08 -12.35
C ASN A 233 14.43 -11.53 -13.81
N GLY A 234 14.23 -10.55 -14.70
CA GLY A 234 14.03 -10.76 -16.13
C GLY A 234 12.59 -11.03 -16.56
N MET A 235 11.66 -11.27 -15.62
CA MET A 235 10.24 -11.45 -15.94
C MET A 235 9.60 -10.14 -16.42
N GLU A 236 8.69 -10.25 -17.39
CA GLU A 236 7.82 -9.13 -17.76
C GLU A 236 6.79 -8.86 -16.66
N THR A 237 6.39 -7.60 -16.50
CA THR A 237 5.51 -7.13 -15.42
C THR A 237 4.26 -8.00 -15.23
N ASP A 238 3.53 -8.31 -16.30
CA ASP A 238 2.29 -9.10 -16.19
C ASP A 238 2.54 -10.54 -15.74
N ALA A 239 3.63 -11.16 -16.22
CA ALA A 239 4.03 -12.49 -15.79
C ALA A 239 4.47 -12.49 -14.32
N PHE A 240 5.20 -11.45 -13.91
CA PHE A 240 5.61 -11.28 -12.53
C PHE A 240 4.40 -11.11 -11.60
N ILE A 241 3.44 -10.24 -11.92
CA ILE A 241 2.20 -10.07 -11.13
C ILE A 241 1.50 -11.42 -10.91
N GLY A 242 1.38 -12.25 -11.95
CA GLY A 242 0.77 -13.57 -11.86
C GLY A 242 1.57 -14.54 -10.97
N GLN A 243 2.89 -14.59 -11.18
CA GLN A 243 3.76 -15.51 -10.44
C GLN A 243 3.87 -15.12 -8.96
N VAL A 244 4.15 -13.85 -8.66
CA VAL A 244 4.29 -13.38 -7.26
C VAL A 244 2.98 -13.52 -6.50
N GLY A 245 1.83 -13.32 -7.17
CA GLY A 245 0.52 -13.55 -6.56
C GLY A 245 0.29 -15.01 -6.18
N THR A 246 0.78 -15.95 -7.00
CA THR A 246 0.73 -17.39 -6.73
C THR A 246 1.66 -17.74 -5.57
N ASP A 247 2.92 -17.31 -5.63
CA ASP A 247 3.92 -17.62 -4.61
C ASP A 247 3.55 -17.05 -3.24
N LEU A 248 2.99 -15.83 -3.19
CA LEU A 248 2.47 -15.23 -1.96
C LEU A 248 1.29 -16.00 -1.39
N LEU A 249 0.41 -16.52 -2.24
CA LEU A 249 -0.74 -17.30 -1.81
C LEU A 249 -0.32 -18.67 -1.26
N GLU A 250 0.58 -19.36 -1.95
CA GLU A 250 1.12 -20.66 -1.54
C GLU A 250 1.92 -20.55 -0.23
N ALA A 251 2.70 -19.48 -0.06
CA ALA A 251 3.40 -19.20 1.19
C ALA A 251 2.49 -18.69 2.31
N GLY A 252 1.19 -18.47 2.02
CA GLY A 252 0.23 -17.90 2.95
C GLY A 252 0.53 -16.45 3.33
N LEU A 253 1.36 -15.71 2.59
CA LEU A 253 1.83 -14.35 2.90
C LEU A 253 1.00 -13.25 2.22
N GLY A 254 0.25 -13.60 1.18
CA GLY A 254 -0.63 -12.69 0.46
C GLY A 254 -1.77 -13.42 -0.23
N ARG A 255 -2.66 -12.65 -0.85
CA ARG A 255 -3.71 -13.19 -1.74
C ARG A 255 -4.10 -12.18 -2.81
N PRO A 256 -4.59 -12.62 -3.98
CA PRO A 256 -5.26 -11.73 -4.91
C PRO A 256 -6.45 -11.03 -4.24
N ALA A 257 -6.61 -9.74 -4.51
CA ALA A 257 -7.66 -8.92 -3.92
C ALA A 257 -8.19 -7.90 -4.92
N VAL A 258 -9.48 -7.57 -4.77
CA VAL A 258 -10.14 -6.50 -5.52
C VAL A 258 -10.51 -5.40 -4.53
N ASN A 259 -10.22 -4.16 -4.90
CA ASN A 259 -10.55 -2.99 -4.10
C ASN A 259 -11.30 -1.96 -4.94
N TYR A 260 -11.96 -1.01 -4.27
CA TYR A 260 -12.77 0.03 -4.90
C TYR A 260 -12.43 1.40 -4.34
N LYS A 261 -12.41 2.42 -5.20
CA LYS A 261 -12.43 3.83 -4.77
C LYS A 261 -13.78 4.21 -4.17
N LEU A 262 -14.85 3.53 -4.58
CA LEU A 262 -16.19 3.69 -4.05
C LEU A 262 -16.22 3.56 -2.52
N ARG A 263 -16.93 4.47 -1.85
CA ARG A 263 -17.15 4.45 -0.41
C ARG A 263 -18.62 4.27 -0.08
N ASP A 264 -18.88 3.84 1.15
CA ASP A 264 -20.25 3.76 1.65
C ASP A 264 -20.92 5.13 1.71
N TRP A 265 -22.21 5.16 1.40
CA TRP A 265 -22.93 6.40 1.17
C TRP A 265 -23.49 6.96 2.48
N LEU A 266 -22.93 8.09 2.91
CA LEU A 266 -23.40 8.85 4.07
C LEU A 266 -24.70 9.61 3.75
N PHE A 267 -25.82 9.17 4.33
CA PHE A 267 -27.13 9.79 4.09
C PHE A 267 -27.70 10.55 5.31
N SER A 268 -27.14 10.35 6.50
CA SER A 268 -27.54 11.15 7.67
C SER A 268 -27.19 12.63 7.51
N ARG A 269 -28.06 13.53 8.00
CA ARG A 269 -27.90 14.99 7.96
C ARG A 269 -28.41 15.62 9.25
N GLN A 270 -27.69 16.58 9.81
CA GLN A 270 -28.13 17.42 10.93
C GLN A 270 -28.84 18.65 10.36
N ARG A 271 -30.12 18.50 10.01
CA ARG A 271 -30.98 19.57 9.49
C ARG A 271 -31.98 20.01 10.55
#